data_AF-A0A965AH09-F1
#
_entry.id   AF-A0A965AH09-F1
#
_cell.length_a   1.000
_cell.length_b   1.000
_cell.length_c   1.000
_cell.angle_alpha   90.00
_cell.angle_beta   90.00
_cell.angle_gamma   90.00
#
_symmetry.space_group_name_H-M   'P 1'
#
loop_
_entity.id
_entity.type
_entity.pdbx_description
1 polymer ?
#
loop_
_entity_poly.entity_id
_entity_poly.type
_entity_poly.pdbx_seq_one_letter_code
_entity_poly.pdbx_strand_id
1 'polypeptide(L)'
;MVYPGAMHTRFQHALGAMHLMGRALENLRNKKIDISAEEMEAAQLAVLLHDIGHGPFSHALEESLLPAIEHESLSYLFMNELNKEFNGALDLTLKIFRNSYKRKFFHQLVSSQLDMDRLDYLKRDCFFTGVEEGTIGVDRIIAMLTVHHNELVVEEKGIYSIENFITARRLMYWQVYLHKTSVAAERMLVNLITRAKYLAHSGQSIAASESLKLFLERPVSFDEFKVKPELLGHFGNLDDNDIWGAIKFWQNDSDKILSTLSKMLIERKLFRIKFST
;
A
#
# COMPACT_ATOMS: atom_id res chain seq x y z
N MET A 1 -15.89 -4.21 -3.12
CA MET A 1 -16.64 -5.21 -3.91
C MET A 1 -17.32 -6.31 -3.10
N VAL A 2 -16.73 -6.79 -2.00
CA VAL A 2 -17.35 -7.80 -1.10
C VAL A 2 -17.88 -7.12 0.16
N TYR A 3 -17.01 -6.33 0.79
CA TYR A 3 -17.28 -5.57 2.00
C TYR A 3 -17.63 -4.13 1.61
N PRO A 4 -18.89 -3.69 1.73
CA PRO A 4 -19.28 -2.33 1.40
C PRO A 4 -18.75 -1.30 2.42
N GLY A 5 -18.41 -1.72 3.63
CA GLY A 5 -17.80 -0.87 4.65
C GLY A 5 -16.31 -0.60 4.44
N ALA A 6 -15.63 -1.35 3.57
CA ALA A 6 -14.20 -1.18 3.26
C ALA A 6 -13.97 0.04 2.35
N MET A 7 -14.22 1.22 2.90
CA MET A 7 -14.13 2.54 2.25
C MET A 7 -12.98 3.39 2.81
N HIS A 8 -12.15 2.80 3.66
CA HIS A 8 -11.01 3.49 4.24
C HIS A 8 -9.93 3.76 3.18
N THR A 9 -9.09 4.76 3.43
CA THR A 9 -8.05 5.20 2.48
C THR A 9 -6.65 4.89 2.99
N ARG A 10 -5.67 4.85 2.08
CA ARG A 10 -4.25 4.78 2.44
C ARG A 10 -3.79 5.95 3.29
N PHE A 11 -4.40 7.13 3.12
CA PHE A 11 -4.14 8.27 3.99
C PHE A 11 -4.53 8.00 5.45
N GLN A 12 -5.69 7.37 5.69
CA GLN A 12 -6.10 6.99 7.04
C GLN A 12 -5.16 5.93 7.63
N HIS A 13 -4.69 5.00 6.80
CA HIS A 13 -3.69 4.00 7.17
C HIS A 13 -2.35 4.65 7.56
N ALA A 14 -1.79 5.52 6.72
CA ALA A 14 -0.55 6.24 6.97
C ALA A 14 -0.58 7.02 8.29
N LEU A 15 -1.68 7.73 8.58
CA LEU A 15 -1.87 8.42 9.85
C LEU A 15 -1.98 7.48 11.05
N GLY A 16 -2.65 6.34 10.87
CA GLY A 16 -2.78 5.33 11.91
C GLY A 16 -1.46 4.64 12.23
N ALA A 17 -0.71 4.22 11.21
CA ALA A 17 0.62 3.65 11.36
C ALA A 17 1.61 4.64 11.99
N MET A 18 1.56 5.93 11.62
CA MET A 18 2.32 7.01 12.27
C MET A 18 1.96 7.16 13.76
N HIS A 19 0.66 7.08 14.10
CA HIS A 19 0.21 7.11 15.49
C HIS A 19 0.73 5.90 16.28
N LEU A 20 0.67 4.69 15.71
CA LEU A 20 1.20 3.48 16.35
C LEU A 20 2.73 3.57 16.54
N MET A 21 3.46 4.10 15.56
CA MET A 21 4.89 4.35 15.66
C MET A 21 5.24 5.29 16.81
N GLY A 22 4.53 6.42 16.95
CA GLY A 22 4.73 7.33 18.08
C GLY A 22 4.59 6.62 19.43
N ARG A 23 3.52 5.82 19.58
CA ARG A 23 3.26 5.04 20.80
C ARG A 23 4.32 3.95 21.04
N ALA A 24 4.80 3.29 19.99
CA ALA A 24 5.87 2.30 20.11
C ALA A 24 7.18 2.96 20.58
N LEU A 25 7.56 4.08 20.00
CA LEU A 25 8.76 4.83 20.37
C LEU A 25 8.69 5.35 21.81
N GLU A 26 7.55 5.90 22.23
CA GLU A 26 7.32 6.30 23.62
C GLU A 26 7.43 5.12 24.60
N ASN A 27 6.84 3.98 24.26
CA ASN A 27 6.96 2.77 25.07
C ASN A 27 8.41 2.29 25.20
N LEU A 28 9.19 2.32 24.10
CA LEU A 28 10.61 1.98 24.13
C LEU A 28 11.42 2.96 25.02
N ARG A 29 11.14 4.28 24.94
CA ARG A 29 11.77 5.28 25.82
C ARG A 29 11.44 5.03 27.29
N ASN A 30 10.19 4.68 27.61
CA ASN A 30 9.78 4.32 28.98
C ASN A 30 10.52 3.08 29.50
N LYS A 31 10.92 2.17 28.60
CA LYS A 31 11.78 1.01 28.89
C LYS A 31 13.27 1.33 28.88
N LYS A 32 13.64 2.62 28.92
CA LYS A 32 15.01 3.12 28.97
C LYS A 32 15.84 2.83 27.71
N ILE A 33 15.19 2.60 26.57
CA ILE A 33 15.88 2.61 25.28
C ILE A 33 16.10 4.08 24.90
N ASP A 34 17.37 4.45 24.73
CA ASP A 34 17.74 5.81 24.36
C ASP A 34 17.31 6.12 22.92
N ILE A 35 16.40 7.06 22.71
CA ILE A 35 15.86 7.45 21.40
C ILE A 35 15.83 8.97 21.38
N SER A 36 16.56 9.58 20.45
CA SER A 36 16.59 11.03 20.30
C SER A 36 15.29 11.57 19.71
N ALA A 37 15.05 12.88 19.83
CA ALA A 37 13.91 13.53 19.18
C ALA A 37 14.00 13.41 17.65
N GLU A 38 15.21 13.54 17.09
CA GLU A 38 15.48 13.40 15.65
C GLU A 38 15.17 11.97 15.14
N GLU A 39 15.55 10.94 15.91
CA GLU A 39 15.23 9.55 15.56
C GLU A 39 13.73 9.26 15.65
N MET A 40 13.06 9.87 16.63
CA MET A 40 11.61 9.74 16.80
C MET A 40 10.87 10.33 15.61
N GLU A 41 11.21 11.57 15.24
CA GLU A 41 10.66 12.25 14.06
C GLU A 41 10.95 11.46 12.78
N ALA A 42 12.20 11.04 12.56
CA ALA A 42 12.58 10.32 11.35
C ALA A 42 11.86 8.97 11.22
N ALA A 43 11.65 8.24 12.32
CA ALA A 43 10.90 6.98 12.30
C ALA A 43 9.39 7.21 12.03
N GLN A 44 8.81 8.26 12.60
CA GLN A 44 7.42 8.65 12.33
C GLN A 44 7.21 9.08 10.88
N LEU A 45 8.14 9.86 10.32
CA LEU A 45 8.12 10.23 8.90
C LEU A 45 8.30 9.01 8.00
N ALA A 46 9.14 8.05 8.38
CA ALA A 46 9.40 6.85 7.57
C ALA A 46 8.14 6.00 7.43
N VAL A 47 7.39 5.80 8.52
CA VAL A 47 6.10 5.09 8.45
C VAL A 47 4.98 5.95 7.86
N LEU A 48 5.00 7.27 8.02
CA LEU A 48 3.99 8.14 7.38
C LEU A 48 4.08 8.05 5.85
N LEU A 49 5.30 7.91 5.32
CA LEU A 49 5.59 7.95 3.88
C LEU A 49 5.81 6.57 3.26
N HIS A 50 5.79 5.47 4.03
CA HIS A 50 6.17 4.15 3.51
C HIS A 50 5.33 3.72 2.28
N ASP A 51 4.07 4.14 2.25
CA ASP A 51 3.05 3.78 1.27
C ASP A 51 2.77 4.85 0.22
N ILE A 52 3.53 5.96 0.21
CA ILE A 52 3.28 7.11 -0.69
C ILE A 52 3.44 6.75 -2.18
N GLY A 53 4.21 5.70 -2.49
CA GLY A 53 4.43 5.19 -3.84
C GLY A 53 3.30 4.33 -4.41
N HIS A 54 2.22 4.08 -3.66
CA HIS A 54 1.09 3.33 -4.18
C HIS A 54 0.23 4.16 -5.13
N GLY A 55 0.04 3.64 -6.34
CA GLY A 55 -0.96 4.14 -7.29
C GLY A 55 -2.38 3.61 -7.03
N PRO A 56 -3.34 3.97 -7.89
CA PRO A 56 -4.73 3.55 -7.76
C PRO A 56 -4.88 2.04 -7.80
N PHE A 57 -5.75 1.49 -6.95
CA PHE A 57 -5.91 0.05 -6.72
C PHE A 57 -4.62 -0.73 -6.37
N SER A 58 -3.49 -0.04 -6.18
CA SER A 58 -2.25 -0.58 -5.61
C SER A 58 -1.80 -1.86 -6.32
N HIS A 59 -1.54 -2.96 -5.59
CA HIS A 59 -1.07 -4.24 -6.15
C HIS A 59 -1.90 -4.75 -7.33
N ALA A 60 -3.21 -4.51 -7.33
CA ALA A 60 -4.09 -4.94 -8.42
C ALA A 60 -3.67 -4.35 -9.77
N LEU A 61 -3.16 -3.11 -9.79
CA LEU A 61 -2.79 -2.41 -11.01
C LEU A 61 -1.29 -2.18 -11.17
N GLU A 62 -0.50 -2.36 -10.11
CA GLU A 62 0.96 -2.22 -10.10
C GLU A 62 1.60 -2.93 -11.29
N GLU A 63 1.36 -4.24 -11.45
CA GLU A 63 1.94 -5.02 -12.57
C GLU A 63 1.39 -4.61 -13.95
N SER A 64 0.16 -4.11 -14.02
CA SER A 64 -0.48 -3.78 -15.31
C SER A 64 -0.11 -2.39 -15.82
N LEU A 65 -0.02 -1.40 -14.93
CA LEU A 65 0.33 -0.02 -15.25
C LEU A 65 1.85 0.14 -15.32
N LEU A 66 2.57 -0.34 -14.29
CA LEU A 66 4.02 -0.21 -14.15
C LEU A 66 4.69 -1.58 -13.93
N PRO A 67 4.80 -2.41 -14.98
CA PRO A 67 5.42 -3.73 -14.88
C PRO A 67 6.83 -3.64 -14.30
N ALA A 68 7.13 -4.48 -13.31
CA ALA A 68 8.43 -4.58 -12.64
C ALA A 68 8.89 -3.33 -11.88
N ILE A 69 7.98 -2.44 -11.49
CA ILE A 69 8.26 -1.32 -10.59
C ILE A 69 7.47 -1.52 -9.31
N GLU A 70 8.19 -1.76 -8.21
CA GLU A 70 7.59 -1.89 -6.90
C GLU A 70 7.26 -0.51 -6.31
N HIS A 71 6.11 -0.39 -5.67
CA HIS A 71 5.67 0.81 -4.95
C HIS A 71 6.69 1.27 -3.90
N GLU A 72 7.42 0.37 -3.22
CA GLU A 72 8.50 0.75 -2.29
C GLU A 72 9.59 1.60 -2.97
N SER A 73 9.92 1.26 -4.22
CA SER A 73 10.90 2.00 -5.02
C SER A 73 10.36 3.38 -5.40
N LEU A 74 9.06 3.50 -5.69
CA LEU A 74 8.39 4.78 -5.94
C LEU A 74 8.26 5.61 -4.66
N SER A 75 7.94 4.99 -3.52
CA SER A 75 7.91 5.64 -2.20
C SER A 75 9.25 6.29 -1.90
N TYR A 76 10.35 5.57 -2.14
CA TYR A 76 11.69 6.14 -2.00
C TYR A 76 11.94 7.35 -2.91
N LEU A 77 11.51 7.30 -4.18
CA LEU A 77 11.66 8.43 -5.09
C LEU A 77 10.86 9.65 -4.62
N PHE A 78 9.61 9.46 -4.20
CA PHE A 78 8.81 10.54 -3.60
C PHE A 78 9.46 11.12 -2.34
N MET A 79 9.90 10.27 -1.42
CA MET A 79 10.60 10.72 -0.21
C MET A 79 11.88 11.49 -0.54
N ASN A 80 12.60 11.09 -1.58
CA ASN A 80 13.81 11.77 -2.03
C ASN A 80 13.51 13.14 -2.66
N GLU A 81 12.43 13.27 -3.44
CA GLU A 81 11.98 14.58 -3.94
C GLU A 81 11.52 15.50 -2.81
N LEU A 82 10.72 14.98 -1.86
CA LEU A 82 10.34 15.72 -0.66
C LEU A 82 11.58 16.13 0.16
N ASN A 83 12.59 15.27 0.26
CA ASN A 83 13.83 15.62 0.96
C ASN A 83 14.56 16.80 0.30
N LYS A 84 14.53 16.91 -1.03
CA LYS A 84 15.08 18.08 -1.73
C LYS A 84 14.26 19.34 -1.42
N GLU A 85 12.94 19.24 -1.43
CA GLU A 85 12.04 20.35 -1.11
C GLU A 85 12.20 20.84 0.34
N PHE A 86 12.38 19.91 1.28
CA PHE A 86 12.60 20.19 2.70
C PHE A 86 14.08 20.31 3.08
N ASN A 87 14.96 20.63 2.12
CA ASN A 87 16.38 20.94 2.36
C ASN A 87 17.15 19.91 3.22
N GLY A 88 16.94 18.61 2.99
CA GLY A 88 17.65 17.53 3.69
C GLY A 88 17.00 17.05 5.00
N ALA A 89 15.83 17.59 5.38
CA ALA A 89 15.17 17.23 6.64
C ALA A 89 14.79 15.74 6.76
N LEU A 90 14.70 15.00 5.65
CA LEU A 90 14.35 13.58 5.60
C LEU A 90 15.60 12.67 5.48
N ASP A 91 16.82 13.18 5.64
CA ASP A 91 18.05 12.39 5.48
C ASP A 91 18.11 11.15 6.40
N LEU A 92 17.71 11.31 7.66
CA LEU A 92 17.64 10.18 8.60
C LEU A 92 16.48 9.25 8.27
N THR A 93 15.33 9.80 7.87
CA THR A 93 14.14 9.07 7.43
C THR A 93 14.47 8.12 6.28
N LEU A 94 15.17 8.61 5.25
CA LEU A 94 15.60 7.81 4.09
C LEU A 94 16.56 6.67 4.51
N LYS A 95 17.45 6.93 5.48
CA LYS A 95 18.36 5.90 6.03
C LYS A 95 17.61 4.83 6.81
N ILE A 96 16.59 5.20 7.59
CA ILE A 96 15.73 4.25 8.31
C ILE A 96 14.92 3.42 7.31
N PHE A 97 14.25 4.08 6.35
CA PHE A 97 13.42 3.42 5.35
C PHE A 97 14.21 2.38 4.53
N ARG A 98 15.41 2.73 4.05
CA ARG A 98 16.28 1.81 3.29
C ARG A 98 17.10 0.83 4.13
N ASN A 99 16.84 0.74 5.42
CA ASN A 99 17.59 -0.10 6.34
C ASN A 99 19.12 0.14 6.32
N SER A 100 19.56 1.37 6.04
CA SER A 100 20.98 1.75 6.01
C SER A 100 21.43 2.46 7.29
N TYR A 101 20.49 2.84 8.17
CA TYR A 101 20.82 3.36 9.50
C TYR A 101 21.45 2.28 10.39
N LYS A 102 22.33 2.70 11.31
CA LYS A 102 23.09 1.81 12.21
C LYS A 102 22.20 1.10 13.24
N ARG A 103 21.07 1.70 13.61
CA ARG A 103 20.12 1.14 14.57
C ARG A 103 18.97 0.46 13.83
N LYS A 104 19.00 -0.87 13.75
CA LYS A 104 18.17 -1.67 12.84
C LYS A 104 16.73 -1.80 13.28
N PHE A 105 16.46 -1.79 14.59
CA PHE A 105 15.10 -1.85 15.11
C PHE A 105 14.18 -0.71 14.60
N PHE A 106 14.72 0.46 14.21
CA PHE A 106 13.90 1.51 13.60
C PHE A 106 13.33 1.09 12.25
N HIS A 107 14.14 0.45 11.40
CA HIS A 107 13.65 -0.11 10.15
C HIS A 107 12.64 -1.23 10.42
N GLN A 108 12.86 -2.06 11.45
CA GLN A 108 11.93 -3.14 11.80
C GLN A 108 10.57 -2.65 12.28
N LEU A 109 10.51 -1.47 12.90
CA LEU A 109 9.23 -0.82 13.25
C LEU A 109 8.49 -0.33 12.00
N VAL A 110 9.18 -0.06 10.89
CA VAL A 110 8.59 0.34 9.60
C VAL A 110 8.22 -0.88 8.76
N SER A 111 9.12 -1.87 8.64
CA SER A 111 8.93 -3.09 7.86
C SER A 111 9.59 -4.29 8.56
N SER A 112 8.77 -5.24 9.00
CA SER A 112 9.19 -6.52 9.59
C SER A 112 8.01 -7.50 9.66
N GLN A 113 8.05 -8.48 10.57
CA GLN A 113 6.88 -9.31 10.88
C GLN A 113 5.93 -8.65 11.90
N LEU A 114 6.41 -7.63 12.62
CA LEU A 114 5.70 -6.94 13.70
C LEU A 114 5.91 -5.42 13.60
N ASP A 115 5.75 -4.90 12.39
CA ASP A 115 5.84 -3.48 12.07
C ASP A 115 4.53 -2.73 12.35
N MET A 116 4.61 -1.40 12.31
CA MET A 116 3.45 -0.53 12.55
C MET A 116 2.46 -0.53 11.38
N ASP A 117 2.94 -0.82 10.17
CA ASP A 117 2.13 -1.02 8.97
C ASP A 117 1.10 -2.15 9.20
N ARG A 118 1.57 -3.37 9.49
CA ARG A 118 0.71 -4.53 9.70
C ARG A 118 -0.22 -4.40 10.89
N LEU A 119 0.27 -3.81 11.97
CA LEU A 119 -0.56 -3.58 13.15
C LEU A 119 -1.71 -2.60 12.87
N ASP A 120 -1.48 -1.59 12.02
CA ASP A 120 -2.53 -0.68 11.60
C ASP A 120 -3.51 -1.37 10.65
N TYR A 121 -3.03 -1.88 9.49
CA TYR A 121 -3.95 -2.35 8.47
C TYR A 121 -4.76 -3.56 8.94
N LEU A 122 -4.19 -4.51 9.72
CA LEU A 122 -4.98 -5.65 10.20
C LEU A 122 -6.13 -5.21 11.11
N LYS A 123 -5.87 -4.26 12.03
CA LYS A 123 -6.89 -3.72 12.92
C LYS A 123 -7.93 -2.90 12.15
N ARG A 124 -7.47 -2.08 11.21
CA ARG A 124 -8.31 -1.20 10.39
C ARG A 124 -9.19 -2.00 9.43
N ASP A 125 -8.61 -2.93 8.70
CA ASP A 125 -9.33 -3.75 7.73
C ASP A 125 -10.39 -4.59 8.43
N CYS A 126 -10.06 -5.19 9.57
CA CYS A 126 -11.03 -5.88 10.43
C CYS A 126 -12.21 -4.95 10.79
N PHE A 127 -11.91 -3.74 11.29
CA PHE A 127 -12.92 -2.75 11.67
C PHE A 127 -13.83 -2.34 10.50
N PHE A 128 -13.27 -1.98 9.34
CA PHE A 128 -14.05 -1.49 8.21
C PHE A 128 -14.75 -2.60 7.41
N THR A 129 -14.22 -3.82 7.41
CA THR A 129 -14.87 -4.96 6.76
C THR A 129 -15.97 -5.59 7.62
N GLY A 130 -15.91 -5.40 8.94
CA GLY A 130 -16.81 -6.04 9.90
C GLY A 130 -16.47 -7.51 10.17
N VAL A 131 -15.27 -7.96 9.80
CA VAL A 131 -14.79 -9.34 10.02
C VAL A 131 -14.13 -9.40 11.40
N GLU A 132 -14.93 -9.60 12.44
CA GLU A 132 -14.50 -9.50 13.84
C GLU A 132 -13.44 -10.55 14.23
N GLU A 133 -13.41 -11.69 13.54
CA GLU A 133 -12.45 -12.78 13.78
C GLU A 133 -10.99 -12.39 13.49
N GLY A 134 -10.78 -11.25 12.81
CA GLY A 134 -9.46 -10.68 12.53
C GLY A 134 -8.93 -9.71 13.59
N THR A 135 -9.61 -9.53 14.72
CA THR A 135 -9.24 -8.49 15.71
C THR A 135 -7.91 -8.79 16.42
N ILE A 136 -7.04 -7.78 16.50
CA ILE A 136 -5.74 -7.85 17.17
C ILE A 136 -5.60 -6.84 18.32
N GLY A 137 -4.96 -7.27 19.40
CA GLY A 137 -4.68 -6.44 20.58
C GLY A 137 -3.46 -5.54 20.39
N VAL A 138 -3.54 -4.58 19.45
CA VAL A 138 -2.42 -3.68 19.08
C VAL A 138 -1.81 -2.98 20.30
N ASP A 139 -2.64 -2.47 21.21
CA ASP A 139 -2.16 -1.75 22.40
C ASP A 139 -1.28 -2.61 23.28
N ARG A 140 -1.66 -3.89 23.44
CA ARG A 140 -0.90 -4.86 24.22
C ARG A 140 0.37 -5.27 23.49
N ILE A 141 0.32 -5.50 22.18
CA ILE A 141 1.52 -5.82 21.38
C ILE A 141 2.56 -4.71 21.52
N ILE A 142 2.15 -3.45 21.30
CA ILE A 142 3.04 -2.28 21.43
C ILE A 142 3.63 -2.19 22.83
N ALA A 143 2.82 -2.35 23.88
CA ALA A 143 3.31 -2.32 25.26
C ALA A 143 4.37 -3.40 25.54
N MET A 144 4.32 -4.53 24.84
CA MET A 144 5.26 -5.65 25.01
C MET A 144 6.53 -5.51 24.17
N LEU A 145 6.60 -4.59 23.21
CA LEU A 145 7.80 -4.34 22.41
C LEU A 145 8.97 -3.86 23.28
N THR A 146 10.17 -4.36 23.00
CA THR A 146 11.44 -3.88 23.55
C THR A 146 12.56 -4.09 22.52
N VAL A 147 13.78 -3.66 22.84
CA VAL A 147 14.94 -3.82 21.96
C VAL A 147 16.02 -4.63 22.66
N HIS A 148 16.55 -5.65 22.00
CA HIS A 148 17.65 -6.47 22.48
C HIS A 148 18.67 -6.67 21.36
N HIS A 149 19.94 -6.32 21.60
CA HIS A 149 20.99 -6.36 20.58
C HIS A 149 20.63 -5.69 19.24
N ASN A 150 20.01 -4.49 19.30
CA ASN A 150 19.59 -3.69 18.13
C ASN A 150 18.43 -4.28 17.31
N GLU A 151 17.78 -5.33 17.82
CA GLU A 151 16.64 -5.99 17.21
C GLU A 151 15.36 -5.72 18.01
N LEU A 152 14.25 -5.54 17.31
CA LEU A 152 12.92 -5.43 17.89
C LEU A 152 12.49 -6.81 18.38
N VAL A 153 12.15 -6.90 19.66
CA VAL A 153 11.70 -8.14 20.30
C VAL A 153 10.46 -7.89 21.15
N VAL A 154 9.79 -8.96 21.56
CA VAL A 154 8.60 -8.93 22.40
C VAL A 154 8.92 -9.56 23.75
N GLU A 155 8.52 -8.92 24.84
CA GLU A 155 8.62 -9.51 26.18
C GLU A 155 7.81 -10.82 26.25
N GLU A 156 8.33 -11.83 26.95
CA GLU A 156 7.76 -13.19 27.00
C GLU A 156 6.27 -13.21 27.41
N LYS A 157 5.85 -12.37 28.36
CA LYS A 157 4.45 -12.22 28.79
C LYS A 157 3.49 -11.74 27.67
N GLY A 158 4.02 -11.31 26.53
CA GLY A 158 3.29 -10.94 25.32
C GLY A 158 3.01 -12.09 24.36
N ILE A 159 3.47 -13.30 24.63
CA ILE A 159 3.39 -14.45 23.71
C ILE A 159 1.98 -14.69 23.16
N TYR A 160 0.95 -14.68 24.02
CA TYR A 160 -0.45 -14.89 23.58
C TYR A 160 -0.98 -13.77 22.68
N SER A 161 -0.47 -12.53 22.83
CA SER A 161 -0.82 -11.44 21.92
C SER A 161 -0.23 -11.66 20.52
N ILE A 162 0.96 -12.25 20.45
CA ILE A 162 1.61 -12.61 19.19
C ILE A 162 0.94 -13.83 18.53
N GLU A 163 0.56 -14.85 19.31
CA GLU A 163 -0.21 -16.00 18.79
C GLU A 163 -1.56 -15.56 18.20
N ASN A 164 -2.28 -14.68 18.91
CA ASN A 164 -3.52 -14.10 18.39
C ASN A 164 -3.26 -13.29 17.12
N PHE A 165 -2.21 -12.46 17.09
CA PHE A 165 -1.83 -11.69 15.90
C PHE A 165 -1.57 -12.59 14.68
N ILE A 166 -0.79 -13.67 14.83
CA ILE A 166 -0.48 -14.59 13.73
C ILE A 166 -1.76 -15.28 13.22
N THR A 167 -2.63 -15.70 14.15
CA THR A 167 -3.91 -16.35 13.82
C THR A 167 -4.87 -15.41 13.11
N ALA A 168 -5.07 -14.21 13.66
CA ALA A 168 -5.91 -13.16 13.08
C ALA A 168 -5.41 -12.76 11.68
N ARG A 169 -4.08 -12.61 11.50
CA ARG A 169 -3.48 -12.35 10.19
C ARG A 169 -3.85 -13.44 9.18
N ARG A 170 -3.75 -14.71 9.57
CA ARG A 170 -4.14 -15.83 8.68
C ARG A 170 -5.63 -15.79 8.32
N LEU A 171 -6.51 -15.47 9.27
CA LEU A 171 -7.94 -15.36 9.01
C LEU A 171 -8.24 -14.21 8.04
N MET A 172 -7.67 -13.02 8.28
CA MET A 172 -7.81 -11.86 7.39
C MET A 172 -7.34 -12.16 5.96
N TYR A 173 -6.25 -12.93 5.80
CA TYR A 173 -5.77 -13.36 4.49
C TYR A 173 -6.82 -14.14 3.70
N TRP A 174 -7.48 -15.12 4.31
CA TRP A 174 -8.45 -15.95 3.60
C TRP A 174 -9.83 -15.32 3.49
N GLN A 175 -10.25 -14.61 4.54
CA GLN A 175 -11.58 -14.03 4.61
C GLN A 175 -11.66 -12.74 3.80
N VAL A 176 -10.62 -11.89 3.83
CA VAL A 176 -10.66 -10.56 3.20
C VAL A 176 -9.77 -10.51 1.96
N TYR A 177 -8.46 -10.69 2.11
CA TYR A 177 -7.48 -10.39 1.04
C TYR A 177 -7.61 -11.34 -0.15
N LEU A 178 -7.74 -12.65 0.11
CA LEU A 178 -7.91 -13.69 -0.91
C LEU A 178 -9.37 -14.11 -1.08
N HIS A 179 -10.32 -13.28 -0.65
CA HIS A 179 -11.73 -13.57 -0.88
C HIS A 179 -11.98 -13.71 -2.38
N LYS A 180 -12.51 -14.86 -2.80
CA LYS A 180 -12.72 -15.20 -4.23
C LYS A 180 -13.31 -14.05 -5.04
N THR A 181 -14.37 -13.41 -4.54
CA THR A 181 -15.04 -12.31 -5.25
C THR A 181 -14.16 -11.07 -5.41
N SER A 182 -13.28 -10.77 -4.45
CA SER A 182 -12.28 -9.70 -4.57
C SER A 182 -11.26 -10.04 -5.65
N VAL A 183 -10.72 -11.27 -5.62
CA VAL A 183 -9.79 -11.79 -6.63
C VAL A 183 -10.41 -11.77 -8.04
N ALA A 184 -11.71 -12.10 -8.17
CA ALA A 184 -12.43 -12.01 -9.45
C ALA A 184 -12.47 -10.58 -9.98
N ALA A 185 -12.82 -9.62 -9.12
CA ALA A 185 -12.89 -8.21 -9.49
C ALA A 185 -11.53 -7.63 -9.86
N GLU A 186 -10.49 -7.97 -9.07
CA GLU A 186 -9.10 -7.62 -9.35
C GLU A 186 -8.67 -8.14 -10.72
N ARG A 187 -8.91 -9.42 -11.03
CA ARG A 187 -8.51 -9.97 -12.33
C ARG A 187 -9.26 -9.34 -13.50
N MET A 188 -10.52 -8.98 -13.31
CA MET A 188 -11.28 -8.22 -14.31
C MET A 188 -10.67 -6.84 -14.55
N LEU A 189 -10.26 -6.15 -13.49
CA LEU A 189 -9.63 -4.84 -13.56
C LEU A 189 -8.26 -4.91 -14.27
N VAL A 190 -7.43 -5.89 -13.93
CA VAL A 190 -6.15 -6.17 -14.63
C VAL A 190 -6.39 -6.41 -16.12
N ASN A 191 -7.36 -7.26 -16.47
CA ASN A 191 -7.67 -7.56 -17.85
C ASN A 191 -8.19 -6.32 -18.61
N LEU A 192 -8.96 -5.46 -17.93
CA LEU A 192 -9.46 -4.23 -18.51
C LEU A 192 -8.33 -3.25 -18.82
N ILE A 193 -7.44 -2.96 -17.86
CA ILE A 193 -6.29 -2.09 -18.08
C ILE A 193 -5.36 -2.67 -19.14
N THR A 194 -5.13 -3.99 -19.12
CA THR A 194 -4.37 -4.68 -20.17
C THR A 194 -4.98 -4.47 -21.56
N ARG A 195 -6.32 -4.55 -21.69
CA ARG A 195 -7.02 -4.29 -22.95
C ARG A 195 -6.90 -2.82 -23.36
N ALA A 196 -7.06 -1.88 -22.42
CA ALA A 196 -6.89 -0.46 -22.66
C ALA A 196 -5.48 -0.14 -23.19
N LYS A 197 -4.43 -0.71 -22.56
CA LYS A 197 -3.05 -0.62 -23.05
C LYS A 197 -2.93 -1.16 -24.46
N TYR A 198 -3.42 -2.37 -24.73
CA TYR A 198 -3.37 -2.96 -26.07
C TYR A 198 -3.97 -2.04 -27.14
N LEU A 199 -5.14 -1.44 -26.87
CA LEU A 199 -5.79 -0.53 -27.80
C LEU A 199 -5.00 0.77 -27.99
N ALA A 200 -4.51 1.37 -26.90
CA ALA A 200 -3.68 2.56 -26.95
C ALA A 200 -2.39 2.34 -27.78
N HIS A 201 -1.70 1.21 -27.58
CA HIS A 201 -0.51 0.85 -28.36
C HIS A 201 -0.82 0.56 -29.84
N SER A 202 -2.05 0.19 -30.17
CA SER A 202 -2.51 0.02 -31.56
C SER A 202 -2.81 1.33 -32.28
N GLY A 203 -2.66 2.47 -31.60
CA GLY A 203 -2.95 3.80 -32.13
C GLY A 203 -4.42 4.23 -31.99
N GLN A 204 -5.24 3.44 -31.29
CA GLN A 204 -6.62 3.83 -30.99
C GLN A 204 -6.64 4.84 -29.84
N SER A 205 -7.37 5.94 -30.03
CA SER A 205 -7.59 6.92 -28.96
C SER A 205 -8.53 6.35 -27.91
N ILE A 206 -8.05 6.22 -26.68
CA ILE A 206 -8.82 5.75 -25.52
C ILE A 206 -9.02 6.93 -24.56
N ALA A 207 -10.26 7.17 -24.15
CA ALA A 207 -10.59 8.25 -23.22
C ALA A 207 -10.00 7.95 -21.83
N ALA A 208 -9.12 8.81 -21.34
CA ALA A 208 -8.50 8.72 -20.01
C ALA A 208 -8.04 10.12 -19.58
N SER A 209 -7.75 10.30 -18.29
CA SER A 209 -7.03 11.50 -17.83
C SER A 209 -5.63 11.56 -18.47
N GLU A 210 -5.03 12.75 -18.48
CA GLU A 210 -3.71 12.96 -19.09
C GLU A 210 -2.64 12.04 -18.47
N SER A 211 -2.59 11.96 -17.14
CA SER A 211 -1.67 11.08 -16.43
C SER A 211 -1.92 9.61 -16.76
N LEU A 212 -3.17 9.15 -16.74
CA LEU A 212 -3.47 7.74 -17.01
C LEU A 212 -3.12 7.39 -18.46
N LYS A 213 -3.43 8.29 -19.40
CA LYS A 213 -3.12 8.12 -20.81
C LYS A 213 -1.63 7.92 -21.06
N LEU A 214 -0.76 8.67 -20.38
CA LEU A 214 0.70 8.52 -20.46
C LEU A 214 1.14 7.07 -20.15
N PHE A 215 0.62 6.47 -19.08
CA PHE A 215 0.97 5.10 -18.68
C PHE A 215 0.25 4.00 -19.49
N LEU A 216 -0.84 4.36 -20.19
CA LEU A 216 -1.53 3.44 -21.10
C LEU A 216 -0.85 3.35 -22.47
N GLU A 217 -0.36 4.48 -23.00
CA GLU A 217 0.19 4.60 -24.35
C GLU A 217 1.64 4.13 -24.49
N ARG A 218 2.40 4.16 -23.39
CA ARG A 218 3.81 3.79 -23.43
C ARG A 218 4.23 3.02 -22.18
N PRO A 219 5.03 1.93 -22.32
CA PRO A 219 5.71 1.37 -21.17
C PRO A 219 6.68 2.40 -20.58
N VAL A 220 6.76 2.43 -19.25
CA VAL A 220 7.69 3.29 -18.51
C VAL A 220 8.57 2.37 -17.67
N SER A 221 9.89 2.53 -17.78
CA SER A 221 10.85 1.78 -16.96
C SER A 221 11.22 2.54 -15.68
N PHE A 222 11.73 1.82 -14.68
CA PHE A 222 12.14 2.43 -13.41
C PHE A 222 13.27 3.47 -13.59
N ASP A 223 14.21 3.24 -14.50
CA ASP A 223 15.29 4.20 -14.76
C ASP A 223 14.79 5.51 -15.35
N GLU A 224 13.66 5.48 -16.08
CA GLU A 224 13.04 6.70 -16.57
C GLU A 224 12.51 7.59 -15.44
N PHE A 225 11.93 7.01 -14.39
CA PHE A 225 11.49 7.77 -13.21
C PHE A 225 12.64 8.52 -12.52
N LYS A 226 13.88 8.02 -12.63
CA LYS A 226 15.06 8.68 -12.04
C LYS A 226 15.54 9.89 -12.84
N VAL A 227 15.32 9.89 -14.15
CA VAL A 227 15.85 10.92 -15.07
C VAL A 227 14.78 11.91 -15.55
N LYS A 228 13.50 11.57 -15.41
CA LYS A 228 12.34 12.39 -15.80
C LYS A 228 11.45 12.67 -14.59
N PRO A 229 11.71 13.76 -13.84
CA PRO A 229 10.91 14.14 -12.68
C PRO A 229 9.42 14.31 -12.99
N GLU A 230 9.08 14.67 -14.24
CA GLU A 230 7.69 14.82 -14.70
C GLU A 230 6.88 13.51 -14.60
N LEU A 231 7.54 12.35 -14.74
CA LEU A 231 6.86 11.05 -14.62
C LEU A 231 6.36 10.79 -13.21
N LEU A 232 7.15 11.18 -12.21
CA LEU A 232 6.77 11.05 -10.82
C LEU A 232 5.59 11.98 -10.49
N GLY A 233 5.57 13.18 -11.07
CA GLY A 233 4.43 14.11 -10.98
C GLY A 233 3.16 13.55 -11.63
N HIS A 234 3.26 12.98 -12.84
CA HIS A 234 2.11 12.33 -13.48
C HIS A 234 1.59 11.14 -12.67
N PHE A 235 2.50 10.32 -12.12
CA PHE A 235 2.11 9.20 -11.26
C PHE A 235 1.46 9.68 -9.97
N GLY A 236 1.99 10.72 -9.33
CA GLY A 236 1.41 11.32 -8.12
C GLY A 236 0.04 11.98 -8.34
N ASN A 237 -0.31 12.28 -9.59
CA ASN A 237 -1.64 12.76 -9.98
C ASN A 237 -2.65 11.63 -10.26
N LEU A 238 -2.24 10.36 -10.19
CA LEU A 238 -3.15 9.23 -10.36
C LEU A 238 -3.81 8.82 -9.05
N ASP A 239 -5.13 8.73 -9.06
CA ASP A 239 -5.91 8.14 -7.98
C ASP A 239 -7.06 7.26 -8.51
N ASP A 240 -7.84 6.67 -7.60
CA ASP A 240 -8.91 5.74 -7.97
C ASP A 240 -9.96 6.40 -8.88
N ASN A 241 -10.11 7.73 -8.85
CA ASN A 241 -11.03 8.46 -9.71
C ASN A 241 -10.60 8.43 -11.17
N ASP A 242 -9.29 8.44 -11.47
CA ASP A 242 -8.80 8.32 -12.84
C ASP A 242 -9.24 7.00 -13.47
N ILE A 243 -9.08 5.91 -12.71
CA ILE A 243 -9.45 4.58 -13.13
C ILE A 243 -10.98 4.46 -13.25
N TRP A 244 -11.74 4.85 -12.22
CA TRP A 244 -13.20 4.78 -12.28
C TRP A 244 -13.79 5.70 -13.36
N GLY A 245 -13.23 6.88 -13.55
CA GLY A 245 -13.58 7.82 -14.62
C GLY A 245 -13.37 7.19 -15.99
N ALA A 246 -12.20 6.57 -16.21
CA ALA A 246 -11.88 5.87 -17.45
C ALA A 246 -12.84 4.70 -17.71
N ILE A 247 -13.10 3.84 -16.71
CA ILE A 247 -14.06 2.73 -16.80
C ILE A 247 -15.45 3.25 -17.23
N LYS A 248 -15.88 4.39 -16.69
CA LYS A 248 -17.18 5.01 -17.04
C LYS A 248 -17.21 5.54 -18.48
N PHE A 249 -16.10 6.01 -19.04
CA PHE A 249 -16.05 6.34 -20.47
C PHE A 249 -16.06 5.07 -21.33
N TRP A 250 -15.27 4.07 -20.94
CA TRP A 250 -15.04 2.86 -21.72
C TRP A 250 -16.26 1.95 -21.86
N GLN A 251 -17.26 2.06 -20.98
CA GLN A 251 -18.49 1.26 -21.08
C GLN A 251 -19.23 1.43 -22.43
N ASN A 252 -19.01 2.55 -23.12
CA ASN A 252 -19.60 2.89 -24.42
C ASN A 252 -18.60 2.82 -25.57
N ASP A 253 -17.39 2.30 -25.33
CA ASP A 253 -16.37 2.15 -26.36
C ASP A 253 -16.81 1.16 -27.46
N SER A 254 -16.30 1.36 -28.68
CA SER A 254 -16.58 0.48 -29.81
C SER A 254 -15.95 -0.91 -29.63
N ASP A 255 -14.85 -1.01 -28.88
CA ASP A 255 -14.23 -2.29 -28.54
C ASP A 255 -15.13 -3.11 -27.62
N LYS A 256 -15.51 -4.30 -28.07
CA LYS A 256 -16.44 -5.17 -27.34
C LYS A 256 -15.85 -5.68 -26.03
N ILE A 257 -14.54 -5.95 -25.97
CA ILE A 257 -13.90 -6.47 -24.76
C ILE A 257 -13.85 -5.38 -23.71
N LEU A 258 -13.33 -4.20 -24.06
CA LEU A 258 -13.21 -3.05 -23.17
C LEU A 258 -14.58 -2.62 -22.63
N SER A 259 -15.57 -2.42 -23.51
CA SER A 259 -16.91 -2.00 -23.12
C SER A 259 -17.63 -3.04 -22.26
N THR A 260 -17.47 -4.33 -22.54
CA THR A 260 -18.08 -5.41 -21.74
C THR A 260 -17.48 -5.48 -20.34
N LEU A 261 -16.15 -5.49 -20.22
CA LEU A 261 -15.48 -5.53 -18.91
C LEU A 261 -15.81 -4.30 -18.07
N SER A 262 -15.85 -3.11 -18.67
CA SER A 262 -16.23 -1.87 -17.99
C SER A 262 -17.67 -1.92 -17.45
N LYS A 263 -18.64 -2.34 -18.28
CA LYS A 263 -20.04 -2.53 -17.83
C LYS A 263 -20.14 -3.54 -16.71
N MET A 264 -19.45 -4.67 -16.84
CA MET A 264 -19.46 -5.72 -15.84
C MET A 264 -18.92 -5.24 -14.48
N LEU A 265 -17.85 -4.43 -14.47
CA LEU A 265 -17.32 -3.86 -13.22
C LEU A 265 -18.29 -2.84 -12.59
N ILE A 266 -18.82 -1.90 -13.38
CA ILE A 266 -19.77 -0.88 -12.90
C ILE A 266 -21.04 -1.52 -12.32
N GLU A 267 -21.58 -2.52 -13.02
CA GLU A 267 -22.81 -3.21 -12.63
C GLU A 267 -22.56 -4.35 -11.61
N ARG A 268 -21.30 -4.53 -11.17
CA ARG A 268 -20.88 -5.60 -10.25
C ARG A 268 -21.24 -7.02 -10.75
N LYS A 269 -21.25 -7.24 -12.06
CA LYS A 269 -21.39 -8.55 -12.72
C LYS A 269 -20.02 -9.21 -12.86
N LEU A 270 -19.54 -9.78 -11.75
CA LEU A 270 -18.17 -10.29 -11.66
C LEU A 270 -17.97 -11.66 -12.32
N PHE A 271 -16.72 -12.00 -12.65
CA PHE A 271 -16.34 -13.31 -13.13
C PHE A 271 -16.70 -14.42 -12.13
N ARG A 272 -17.12 -15.57 -12.67
CA ARG A 272 -17.30 -16.79 -11.90
C ARG A 272 -15.95 -17.45 -11.65
N ILE A 273 -15.63 -17.70 -10.39
CA ILE A 273 -14.45 -18.48 -10.00
C ILE A 273 -14.81 -19.94 -9.79
N LYS A 274 -13.94 -20.83 -10.23
CA LYS A 274 -13.91 -22.25 -9.88
C LYS A 274 -12.53 -22.58 -9.34
N PHE A 275 -12.47 -23.20 -8.18
CA PHE A 275 -11.23 -23.78 -7.66
C PHE A 275 -11.11 -25.20 -8.22
N SER A 276 -9.96 -25.53 -8.82
CA SER A 276 -9.63 -26.92 -9.11
C SER A 276 -9.19 -27.58 -7.81
N THR A 277 -9.93 -28.58 -7.37
CA THR A 277 -9.49 -29.56 -6.35
C THR A 277 -8.51 -30.53 -6.96
#